data_AF-A0A2N7XTC5-F1
#
_entry.id   AF-A0A2N7XTC5-F1
#
_cell.length_a   1.000
_cell.length_b   1.000
_cell.length_c   1.000
_cell.angle_alpha   90.00
_cell.angle_beta   90.00
_cell.angle_gamma   90.00
#
_symmetry.space_group_name_H-M   'P 1'
#
loop_
_entity.id
_entity.type
_entity.pdbx_description
1 polymer ?
#
loop_
_entity_poly.entity_id
_entity_poly.type
_entity_poly.pdbx_seq_one_letter_code
_entity_poly.pdbx_strand_id
1 'polypeptide(L)'
;AWVQARRRRENELREAFARGQFSLVYQPLMDARSDRILAFEALLRWHHPEHGPVSPAEFVPLAEETGLIVPIGAWVMQTAFAEATAWP
;
A
#
# COMPACT_ATOMS: atom_id res chain seq x y z
N ALA A 1 -27.82 5.80 2.60
CA ALA A 1 -27.06 4.83 3.41
C ALA A 1 -25.71 4.47 2.78
N TRP A 2 -25.63 4.10 1.50
CA TRP A 2 -24.38 3.69 0.84
C TRP A 2 -23.37 4.82 0.55
N VAL A 3 -23.87 6.00 0.11
CA VAL A 3 -23.04 7.19 -0.17
C VAL A 3 -22.31 7.71 1.07
N GLN A 4 -22.92 7.59 2.26
CA GLN A 4 -22.31 8.04 3.52
C GLN A 4 -21.17 7.12 3.97
N ALA A 5 -21.32 5.80 3.79
CA ALA A 5 -20.26 4.83 4.06
C ALA A 5 -19.09 4.97 3.07
N ARG A 6 -19.35 5.40 1.83
CA ARG A 6 -18.32 5.69 0.83
C ARG A 6 -17.51 6.94 1.19
N ARG A 7 -18.17 8.09 1.42
CA ARG A 7 -17.50 9.35 1.80
C ARG A 7 -16.69 9.23 3.09
N ARG A 8 -17.17 8.45 4.06
CA ARG A 8 -16.44 8.17 5.29
C ARG A 8 -15.11 7.45 4.99
N ARG A 9 -15.16 6.39 4.19
CA ARG A 9 -13.95 5.65 3.76
C ARG A 9 -12.98 6.50 2.94
N GLU A 10 -13.49 7.39 2.08
CA GLU A 10 -12.65 8.36 1.33
C GLU A 10 -11.85 9.25 2.28
N ASN A 11 -12.50 9.80 3.31
CA ASN A 11 -11.83 10.62 4.31
C ASN A 11 -10.84 9.82 5.15
N GLU A 12 -11.22 8.62 5.60
CA GLU A 12 -10.35 7.70 6.35
C GLU A 12 -9.09 7.36 5.55
N LEU A 13 -9.21 7.10 4.25
CA LEU A 13 -8.07 6.81 3.38
C LEU A 13 -7.12 8.02 3.25
N ARG A 14 -7.68 9.23 3.12
CA ARG A 14 -6.89 10.46 3.07
C ARG A 14 -6.16 10.71 4.39
N GLU A 15 -6.85 10.50 5.51
CA GLU A 15 -6.24 10.60 6.85
C GLU A 15 -5.18 9.53 7.08
N ALA A 16 -5.41 8.30 6.61
CA ALA A 16 -4.46 7.21 6.71
C ALA A 16 -3.13 7.56 6.03
N PHE A 17 -3.19 8.18 4.85
CA PHE A 17 -2.00 8.65 4.16
C PHE A 17 -1.27 9.73 4.95
N ALA A 18 -1.99 10.74 5.45
CA ALA A 18 -1.41 11.83 6.23
C ALA A 18 -0.84 11.39 7.58
N ARG A 19 -1.40 10.34 8.19
CA ARG A 19 -1.01 9.82 9.51
C ARG A 19 0.00 8.66 9.43
N GLY A 20 0.51 8.32 8.25
CA GLY A 20 1.51 7.26 8.10
C GLY A 20 1.01 5.86 8.45
N GLN A 21 -0.26 5.56 8.15
CA GLN A 21 -0.88 4.25 8.42
C GLN A 21 -0.59 3.20 7.35
N PHE A 22 0.22 3.56 6.35
CA PHE A 22 0.67 2.66 5.31
C PHE A 22 2.06 2.10 5.61
N SER A 23 2.26 0.85 5.21
CA SER A 23 3.57 0.21 5.22
C SER A 23 3.76 -0.63 3.96
N LEU A 24 4.99 -1.02 3.69
CA LEU A 24 5.34 -1.94 2.61
C LEU A 24 5.71 -3.31 3.19
N VAL A 25 5.30 -4.35 2.49
CA VAL A 25 5.85 -5.70 2.66
C VAL A 25 6.39 -6.18 1.33
N TYR A 26 7.36 -7.09 1.35
CA TYR A 26 8.08 -7.51 0.15
C TYR A 26 7.89 -8.99 -0.11
N GLN A 27 7.45 -9.32 -1.32
CA GLN A 27 7.34 -10.70 -1.77
C GLN A 27 8.51 -11.02 -2.72
N PRO A 28 9.35 -12.03 -2.43
CA PRO A 28 10.43 -12.42 -3.31
C PRO A 28 9.89 -13.04 -4.61
N LEU A 29 10.47 -12.63 -5.73
CA LEU A 29 10.28 -13.25 -7.03
C LEU A 29 11.45 -14.19 -7.29
N MET A 30 11.14 -15.47 -7.47
CA MET A 30 12.14 -16.55 -7.57
C MET A 30 12.33 -16.99 -9.03
N ASP A 31 13.57 -17.28 -9.40
CA ASP A 31 13.88 -18.04 -10.61
C ASP A 31 13.55 -19.52 -10.39
N ALA A 32 12.58 -20.04 -11.15
CA ALA A 32 12.08 -21.41 -10.96
C ALA A 32 13.09 -22.52 -11.27
N ARG A 33 14.20 -22.22 -11.97
CA ARG A 33 15.21 -23.21 -12.36
C ARG A 33 16.38 -23.26 -11.38
N SER A 34 16.77 -22.10 -10.85
CA SER A 34 17.95 -21.92 -10.02
C SER A 34 17.63 -21.72 -8.54
N ASP A 35 16.35 -21.56 -8.17
CA ASP A 35 15.88 -21.29 -6.81
C ASP A 35 16.55 -20.05 -6.19
N ARG A 36 16.85 -19.05 -7.03
CA ARG A 36 17.46 -17.78 -6.64
C ARG A 36 16.43 -16.67 -6.64
N ILE A 37 16.56 -15.74 -5.69
CA ILE A 37 15.79 -14.50 -5.68
C ILE A 37 16.24 -13.63 -6.86
N LEU A 38 15.29 -13.19 -7.68
CA LEU A 38 15.50 -12.27 -8.80
C LEU A 38 15.21 -10.82 -8.41
N ALA A 39 14.13 -10.61 -7.67
CA ALA A 39 13.64 -9.30 -7.28
C ALA A 39 12.67 -9.42 -6.10
N PHE A 40 12.19 -8.28 -5.61
CA PHE A 40 11.13 -8.21 -4.63
C PHE A 40 9.99 -7.33 -5.14
N GLU A 41 8.76 -7.81 -5.03
CA GLU A 41 7.57 -7.01 -5.25
C GLU A 41 7.20 -6.27 -3.97
N ALA A 42 7.12 -4.94 -4.05
CA ALA A 42 6.67 -4.09 -2.94
C ALA A 42 5.14 -4.04 -2.91
N LEU A 43 4.55 -4.51 -1.81
CA LEU A 43 3.11 -4.63 -1.64
C LEU A 43 2.64 -3.69 -0.54
N LEU A 44 1.77 -2.75 -0.91
CA LEU A 44 1.19 -1.79 0.02
C LEU A 44 0.27 -2.47 1.05
N ARG A 45 0.39 -2.06 2.31
CA ARG A 45 -0.47 -2.49 3.42
C ARG A 45 -1.02 -1.28 4.14
N TRP A 46 -2.30 -1.35 4.51
CA TRP A 46 -2.94 -0.36 5.35
C TRP A 46 -3.28 -0.97 6.70
N HIS A 47 -2.74 -0.37 7.77
CA HIS A 47 -3.05 -0.72 9.15
C HIS A 47 -3.97 0.34 9.73
N HIS A 48 -5.28 0.09 9.71
CA HIS A 48 -6.27 0.98 10.29
C HIS A 48 -6.27 0.85 11.82
N PRO A 49 -6.29 1.97 12.58
CA PRO A 49 -6.22 1.93 14.05
C PRO A 49 -7.39 1.18 14.70
N GLU A 50 -8.58 1.22 14.09
CA GLU A 50 -9.79 0.56 14.64
C GLU A 50 -10.12 -0.77 13.97
N HIS A 51 -9.68 -0.98 12.73
CA HIS A 51 -10.08 -2.15 11.92
C HIS A 51 -8.92 -3.12 11.69
N GLY A 52 -7.71 -2.78 12.13
CA GLY A 52 -6.52 -3.58 11.89
C GLY A 52 -6.12 -3.58 10.41
N PRO A 53 -5.53 -4.67 9.90
CA PRO A 53 -5.10 -4.75 8.51
C PRO A 53 -6.30 -4.71 7.56
N VAL A 54 -6.31 -3.73 6.65
CA VAL A 54 -7.35 -3.58 5.62
C VAL A 54 -6.85 -4.18 4.31
N SER A 55 -7.72 -4.95 3.65
CA SER A 55 -7.36 -5.61 2.38
C SER A 55 -7.09 -4.58 1.27
N PRO A 56 -6.00 -4.72 0.47
CA PRO A 56 -5.78 -3.90 -0.72
C PRO A 56 -6.97 -3.87 -1.68
N ALA A 57 -7.72 -4.97 -1.80
CA ALA A 57 -8.91 -5.02 -2.64
C ALA A 57 -10.02 -4.04 -2.19
N GLU A 58 -10.01 -3.61 -0.92
CA GLU A 58 -11.01 -2.70 -0.38
C GLU A 58 -10.64 -1.23 -0.58
N PHE A 59 -9.34 -0.90 -0.52
CA PHE A 59 -8.89 0.50 -0.51
C PHE A 59 -8.20 0.95 -1.80
N VAL A 60 -7.64 0.04 -2.60
CA VAL A 60 -7.00 0.40 -3.88
C VAL A 60 -8.00 0.99 -4.88
N PRO A 61 -9.18 0.39 -5.13
CA PRO A 61 -10.17 0.98 -6.04
C PRO A 61 -10.63 2.37 -5.58
N LEU A 62 -10.72 2.55 -4.25
CA LEU A 62 -11.05 3.83 -3.64
C LEU A 62 -9.94 4.87 -3.85
N ALA A 63 -8.67 4.48 -3.73
CA ALA A 63 -7.52 5.34 -4.01
C ALA A 63 -7.50 5.77 -5.48
N GLU A 64 -7.83 4.87 -6.41
CA GLU A 64 -7.90 5.15 -7.85
C GLU A 64 -9.01 6.15 -8.17
N GLU A 65 -10.23 5.91 -7.69
CA GLU A 65 -11.37 6.78 -7.94
C GLU A 65 -11.20 8.19 -7.34
N THR A 66 -10.49 8.31 -6.22
CA THR A 66 -10.24 9.60 -5.55
C THR A 66 -8.98 10.32 -6.04
N GLY A 67 -8.18 9.66 -6.89
CA GLY A 67 -6.87 10.15 -7.33
C GLY A 67 -5.77 10.06 -6.25
N LEU A 68 -6.08 9.56 -5.05
CA LEU A 68 -5.08 9.31 -3.99
C LEU A 68 -4.06 8.23 -4.38
N ILE A 69 -4.36 7.39 -5.37
CA ILE A 69 -3.42 6.39 -5.88
C ILE A 69 -2.11 7.02 -6.37
N VAL A 70 -2.15 8.25 -6.89
CA VAL A 70 -0.98 8.95 -7.41
C VAL A 70 0.00 9.35 -6.29
N PRO A 71 -0.41 10.14 -5.26
CA PRO A 71 0.50 10.46 -4.15
C PRO A 71 0.89 9.23 -3.33
N ILE A 72 0.00 8.24 -3.17
CA ILE A 72 0.34 6.97 -2.52
C ILE A 72 1.42 6.26 -3.34
N GLY A 73 1.28 6.13 -4.65
CA GLY A 73 2.27 5.50 -5.52
C GLY A 73 3.64 6.19 -5.47
N ALA A 74 3.66 7.53 -5.44
CA ALA A 74 4.90 8.29 -5.27
C ALA A 74 5.58 7.97 -3.92
N TRP A 75 4.80 7.91 -2.84
CA TRP A 75 5.30 7.50 -1.53
C TRP A 75 5.80 6.06 -1.53
N VAL A 76 5.07 5.12 -2.14
CA VAL A 76 5.48 3.71 -2.27
C VAL A 76 6.85 3.61 -2.95
N MET A 77 7.06 4.31 -4.06
CA MET A 77 8.35 4.28 -4.77
C MET A 77 9.49 4.84 -3.92
N GLN A 78 9.28 5.98 -3.27
CA GLN A 78 10.29 6.60 -2.41
C GLN A 78 10.68 5.68 -1.25
N THR A 79 9.68 5.12 -0.56
CA THR A 79 9.89 4.21 0.58
C THR A 79 10.55 2.91 0.12
N ALA A 80 10.07 2.30 -0.96
CA ALA A 80 10.65 1.05 -1.48
C ALA A 80 12.11 1.21 -1.90
N PHE A 81 12.45 2.30 -2.58
CA PHE A 81 13.85 2.56 -2.97
C PHE A 81 14.73 2.86 -1.76
N ALA A 82 14.26 3.67 -0.81
CA ALA A 82 14.99 3.93 0.42
C ALA A 82 15.28 2.63 1.20
N GLU A 83 14.27 1.77 1.38
CA GLU A 83 14.44 0.48 2.05
C GLU A 83 15.36 -0.47 1.27
N ALA A 84 15.20 -0.55 -0.06
CA ALA A 84 16.02 -1.39 -0.91
C ALA A 84 17.51 -1.00 -0.88
N THR A 85 17.82 0.29 -0.76
CA THR A 85 19.23 0.75 -0.61
C THR A 85 19.87 0.33 0.70
N ALA A 86 19.10 -0.07 1.71
CA ALA A 86 19.59 -0.54 3.00
C ALA A 86 19.70 -2.08 3.07
N TRP A 87 19.34 -2.80 2.00
CA TRP A 87 19.43 -4.26 1.98
C TRP A 87 20.89 -4.75 1.86
N PRO A 88 21.26 -5.88 2.49
CA PRO A 88 22.62 -6.43 2.45
C PRO A 88 23.10 -6.89 1.07
#